data_AF-A0A536F0H6-F1
#
_entry.id   AF-A0A536F0H6-F1
#
_cell.length_a   1.000
_cell.length_b   1.000
_cell.length_c   1.000
_cell.angle_alpha   90.00
_cell.angle_beta   90.00
_cell.angle_gamma   90.00
#
_symmetry.space_group_name_H-M   'P 1'
#
loop_
_entity.id
_entity.type
_entity.pdbx_description
1 polymer ?
#
loop_
_entity_poly.entity_id
_entity_poly.type
_entity_poly.pdbx_seq_one_letter_code
_entity_poly.pdbx_strand_id
1 'polypeptide(L)' 'MLQVGEKAPDFKLPTTGGQEISLGDALQKFRALVLLFYVLDFTGG' A
#
# COMPACT_ATOMS: atom_id res chain seq x y z
N MET A 1 13.61 -8.77 3.83
CA MET A 1 12.24 -9.08 4.31
C MET A 1 11.92 -8.04 5.38
N LEU A 2 10.73 -7.42 5.35
CA LEU A 2 10.36 -6.49 6.42
C LEU A 2 10.06 -7.27 7.71
N GLN A 3 10.52 -6.75 8.85
CA GLN A 3 10.18 -7.29 10.16
C GLN A 3 9.11 -6.44 10.86
N VAL A 4 8.39 -7.07 11.79
CA VAL A 4 7.38 -6.37 12.62
C VAL A 4 8.08 -5.31 13.47
N GLY A 5 7.51 -4.11 13.48
CA GLY A 5 8.06 -2.95 14.20
C GLY A 5 9.04 -2.12 13.36
N GLU A 6 9.52 -2.63 12.22
CA GLU A 6 10.28 -1.82 11.28
C GLU A 6 9.35 -0.87 10.50
N LYS A 7 9.85 0.33 10.22
CA LYS A 7 9.12 1.30 9.41
C LYS A 7 8.96 0.74 7.99
N ALA A 8 7.73 0.76 7.48
CA ALA A 8 7.45 0.41 6.10
C ALA A 8 8.26 1.31 5.13
N PRO A 9 8.88 0.74 4.08
CA PRO A 9 9.63 1.49 3.09
C PRO A 9 8.67 2.37 2.31
N ASP A 10 9.09 3.60 2.02
CA ASP A 10 8.25 4.49 1.22
C ASP A 10 8.19 3.99 -0.24
N PHE A 11 7.02 4.12 -0.85
CA PHE A 11 6.79 3.73 -2.22
C PHE A 11 5.60 4.48 -2.81
N LYS A 12 5.51 4.39 -4.14
CA LYS A 12 4.39 4.91 -4.89
C LYS A 12 3.74 3.82 -5.73
N LEU A 13 2.41 3.84 -5.79
CA LEU A 13 1.64 2.87 -6.56
C LEU A 13 0.64 3.58 -7.47
N PRO A 14 0.45 3.09 -8.70
CA PRO A 14 -0.68 3.53 -9.51
C PRO A 14 -1.98 3.02 -8.90
N THR A 15 -3.03 3.81 -9.06
CA THR A 15 -4.40 3.46 -8.68
C THR A 15 -5.22 3.17 -9.93
N THR A 16 -6.36 2.50 -9.78
CA THR A 16 -7.30 2.22 -10.88
C THR A 16 -7.80 3.49 -11.58
N GLY A 17 -7.79 4.64 -10.90
CA GLY A 17 -8.20 5.93 -11.45
C GLY A 17 -7.11 6.69 -12.22
N GLY A 18 -5.95 6.07 -12.47
CA GLY A 18 -4.81 6.72 -13.13
C GLY A 18 -4.07 7.73 -12.26
N GLN A 19 -4.45 7.84 -10.97
CA GLN A 19 -3.73 8.62 -9.97
C GLN A 19 -2.64 7.77 -9.34
N GLU A 20 -1.65 8.42 -8.73
CA GLU A 20 -0.59 7.78 -7.96
C GLU A 20 -0.86 8.00 -6.46
N ILE A 21 -0.65 6.96 -5.64
CA ILE A 21 -0.66 7.05 -4.18
C ILE A 21 0.76 6.87 -3.63
N SER A 22 1.14 7.73 -2.68
CA SER A 22 2.37 7.63 -1.90
C SER A 22 2.07 7.06 -0.50
N LEU A 23 2.89 6.11 -0.03
CA LEU A 23 2.75 5.59 1.32
C LEU A 23 2.97 6.70 2.37
N GLY A 24 3.99 7.55 2.16
CA GLY A 24 4.27 8.68 3.06
C GLY A 24 3.06 9.61 3.23
N ASP A 25 2.38 9.96 2.15
CA ASP A 25 1.20 10.85 2.19
C ASP A 25 0.02 10.16 2.88
N ALA A 26 -0.17 8.86 2.64
CA ALA A 26 -1.23 8.08 3.27
C ALA A 26 -1.02 7.97 4.80
N LEU A 27 0.22 7.80 5.26
CA LEU A 27 0.56 7.74 6.69
C LEU A 27 0.37 9.08 7.40
N GLN A 28 0.50 10.22 6.70
CA GLN A 28 0.18 11.53 7.27
C GLN A 28 -1.33 11.76 7.39
N LYS A 29 -2.11 11.23 6.44
CA LYS A 29 -3.56 11.41 6.36
C LYS A 29 -4.34 10.48 7.30
N PHE A 30 -3.87 9.26 7.49
CA PHE A 30 -4.58 8.22 8.23
C PHE A 30 -3.82 7.77 9.48
N ARG A 31 -4.53 7.63 10.61
CA ARG A 31 -3.94 7.18 11.88
C ARG A 31 -3.50 5.72 11.86
N ALA A 32 -4.20 4.88 11.09
CA ALA A 32 -3.88 3.49 10.86
C ALA A 32 -4.17 3.15 9.39
N LEU A 33 -3.29 2.35 8.79
CA LEU A 33 -3.33 2.01 7.37
C LEU A 33 -3.02 0.52 7.20
N VAL A 34 -3.82 -0.17 6.38
CA VAL A 34 -3.58 -1.56 5.98
C VAL A 34 -3.48 -1.59 4.47
N LEU A 35 -2.36 -2.12 3.94
CA LEU A 35 -2.17 -2.35 2.52
C LEU A 35 -2.08 -3.86 2.27
N LEU A 36 -2.85 -4.33 1.30
CA LEU A 36 -2.91 -5.73 0.89
C LEU A 36 -2.54 -5.84 -0.58
N PHE A 37 -1.70 -6.82 -0.89
CA PHE A 37 -1.33 -7.17 -2.25
C PHE A 37 -1.92 -8.54 -2.56
N TYR A 38 -2.50 -8.67 -3.74
CA TYR A 38 -2.99 -9.93 -4.26
C TYR A 38 -2.43 -10.15 -5.65
N VAL A 39 -2.40 -11.41 -6.08
CA VAL A 39 -1.63 -11.82 -7.26
C VAL A 39 -2.27 -11.34 -8.56
N LEU A 40 -3.59 -11.55 -8.69
CA LEU A 40 -4.31 -11.26 -9.92
C LEU A 40 -5.81 -11.09 -9.66
N ASP A 41 -6.41 -10.14 -10.37
CA ASP A 41 -7.86 -9.95 -10.39
C ASP A 41 -8.61 -11.19 -10.92
N PHE A 42 -9.87 -11.36 -10.52
CA PHE A 42 -10.77 -12.43 -10.98
C PHE A 42 -10.25 -13.85 -10.76
N THR A 43 -9.43 -14.05 -9.72
CA THR A 43 -9.02 -15.38 -9.27
C THR A 43 -9.88 -15.84 -8.09
N GLY A 44 -10.32 -17.10 -8.13
CA GLY A 44 -11.00 -17.75 -7.01
C GLY A 44 -9.96 -18.18 -5.99
N GLY A 45 -9.56 -17.27 -5.11
CA GLY A 45 -8.63 -17.57 -4.02
C GLY A 45 -9.09 -18.71 -3.13
#